data_AF-A0A968A7E9-F1
#
_entry.id   AF-A0A968A7E9-F1
#
_cell.length_a   1.000
_cell.length_b   1.000
_cell.length_c   1.000
_cell.angle_alpha   90.00
_cell.angle_beta   90.00
_cell.angle_gamma   90.00
#
_symmetry.space_group_name_H-M   'P 1'
#
loop_
_entity.id
_entity.type
_entity.pdbx_description
1 polymer ?
#
loop_
_entity_poly.entity_id
_entity_poly.type
_entity_poly.pdbx_seq_one_letter_code
_entity_poly.pdbx_strand_id
1 'polypeptide(L)'
;VSYVKGETAIITATVTDGTNPVSDAAVDLRIETPNGRIYSGNGTTDANGQAAFSFRVNPNKDGSGTYNVTATASKTGYTSGTGTTSFTVQ
;
A
#
# COMPACT_ATOMS: atom_id res chain seq x y z
N VAL A 1 11.26 -0.04 -7.61
CA VAL A 1 11.23 -1.51 -7.71
C VAL A 1 10.45 -1.88 -8.96
N SER A 2 10.91 -2.85 -9.76
CA SER A 2 10.24 -3.31 -10.98
C SER A 2 9.75 -4.75 -10.83
N TYR A 3 8.53 -5.04 -11.28
CA TYR A 3 7.92 -6.37 -11.24
C TYR A 3 7.49 -6.84 -12.64
N VAL A 4 7.52 -8.15 -12.89
CA VAL A 4 7.04 -8.76 -14.14
C VAL A 4 5.78 -9.60 -13.92
N LYS A 5 5.06 -9.91 -15.01
CA LYS A 5 3.80 -10.66 -14.98
C LYS A 5 3.88 -11.90 -14.06
N GLY A 6 2.95 -11.97 -13.11
CA GLY A 6 2.80 -13.10 -12.21
C GLY A 6 3.55 -12.95 -10.89
N GLU A 7 4.43 -11.96 -10.76
CA GLU A 7 5.07 -11.62 -9.49
C GLU A 7 4.08 -10.96 -8.51
N THR A 8 4.46 -10.92 -7.25
CA THR A 8 3.67 -10.31 -6.19
C THR A 8 4.48 -9.18 -5.56
N ALA A 9 3.96 -7.96 -5.68
CA ALA A 9 4.49 -6.82 -4.95
C ALA A 9 4.01 -6.90 -3.50
N ILE A 10 4.96 -6.93 -2.57
CA ILE A 10 4.67 -6.82 -1.14
C ILE A 10 4.81 -5.35 -0.77
N ILE A 11 3.72 -4.78 -0.29
CA ILE A 11 3.63 -3.38 0.10
C ILE A 11 3.47 -3.36 1.61
N THR A 12 4.45 -2.78 2.31
CA THR A 12 4.40 -2.64 3.77
C THR A 12 4.15 -1.19 4.13
N ALA A 13 3.04 -0.92 4.80
CA ALA A 13 2.74 0.38 5.36
C ALA A 13 3.20 0.41 6.82
N THR A 14 4.09 1.36 7.16
CA THR A 14 4.56 1.57 8.53
C THR A 14 3.90 2.82 9.09
N VAL A 15 3.16 2.68 10.18
CA VAL A 15 2.45 3.76 10.86
C VAL A 15 3.15 4.08 12.17
N THR A 16 3.50 5.35 12.34
CA THR A 16 4.15 5.87 13.56
C THR A 16 3.46 7.16 14.01
N ASP A 17 3.56 7.48 15.29
CA ASP A 17 3.08 8.75 15.87
C ASP A 17 4.14 9.86 15.83
N GLY A 18 5.19 9.67 15.03
CA GLY A 18 6.37 10.53 14.96
C GLY A 18 7.57 9.98 15.72
N THR A 19 7.38 9.04 16.65
CA THR A 19 8.51 8.40 17.36
C THR A 19 8.26 6.93 17.65
N ASN A 20 7.03 6.54 17.96
CA ASN A 20 6.64 5.18 18.30
C ASN A 20 5.79 4.54 17.20
N PRO A 21 5.93 3.22 16.96
CA PRO A 21 5.01 2.50 16.10
C PRO A 21 3.59 2.50 16.69
N VAL A 22 2.59 2.64 15.83
CA VAL A 22 1.18 2.61 16.25
C VAL A 22 0.56 1.28 15.84
N SER A 23 0.30 0.41 16.82
CA SER A 23 -0.44 -0.85 16.60
C SER A 23 -1.93 -0.59 16.40
N ASP A 24 -2.65 -1.54 15.80
CA ASP A 24 -4.12 -1.52 15.67
C ASP A 24 -4.67 -0.28 14.97
N ALA A 25 -3.87 0.35 14.10
CA ALA A 25 -4.32 1.42 13.22
C ALA A 25 -4.92 0.80 11.96
N ALA A 26 -6.09 1.27 11.55
CA ALA A 26 -6.69 0.88 10.28
C ALA A 26 -5.91 1.53 9.14
N VAL A 27 -5.50 0.73 8.15
CA VAL A 27 -4.77 1.19 6.98
C VAL A 27 -5.58 0.88 5.72
N ASP A 28 -5.93 1.93 4.99
CA ASP A 28 -6.56 1.86 3.68
C ASP A 28 -5.49 2.04 2.60
N LEU A 29 -5.17 0.96 1.91
CA LEU A 29 -4.29 0.96 0.75
C LEU A 29 -5.10 1.21 -0.52
N ARG A 30 -4.59 2.06 -1.39
CA ARG A 30 -5.09 2.33 -2.74
C ARG A 30 -3.95 2.20 -3.74
N ILE A 31 -4.12 1.39 -4.76
CA ILE A 31 -3.16 1.21 -5.85
C ILE A 31 -3.83 1.67 -7.14
N GLU A 32 -3.28 2.70 -7.77
CA GLU A 32 -3.69 3.18 -9.09
C GLU A 32 -2.71 2.67 -10.14
N THR A 33 -3.25 1.95 -11.11
CA THR A 33 -2.50 1.30 -12.18
C THR A 33 -2.38 2.22 -13.40
N PRO A 34 -1.42 1.98 -14.32
CA PRO A 34 -1.22 2.80 -15.52
C PRO A 34 -2.46 2.94 -16.41
N ASN A 35 -3.34 1.94 -16.42
CA ASN A 35 -4.57 1.98 -17.20
C ASN A 35 -5.75 2.68 -16.49
N GLY A 36 -5.50 3.29 -15.33
CA GLY A 36 -6.50 4.02 -14.53
C GLY A 36 -7.35 3.13 -13.63
N ARG A 37 -7.09 1.82 -13.55
CA ARG A 37 -7.75 0.98 -12.55
C ARG A 37 -7.24 1.27 -11.17
N ILE A 38 -8.16 1.16 -10.22
CA ILE A 38 -7.91 1.36 -8.81
C ILE A 38 -8.20 0.07 -8.08
N TYR A 39 -7.23 -0.37 -7.29
CA TYR A 39 -7.36 -1.43 -6.30
C TYR A 39 -7.35 -0.82 -4.91
N SER A 40 -8.18 -1.33 -4.02
CA SER A 40 -8.19 -0.96 -2.61
C SER A 40 -8.00 -2.19 -1.73
N GLY A 41 -7.28 -2.04 -0.64
CA GLY A 41 -7.12 -3.06 0.39
C GLY A 41 -7.19 -2.42 1.76
N ASN A 42 -7.74 -3.14 2.73
CA ASN A 42 -7.83 -2.69 4.12
C ASN A 42 -6.97 -3.64 4.97
N GLY A 43 -6.24 -3.07 5.91
CA GLY A 43 -5.38 -3.80 6.84
C GLY A 43 -5.38 -3.14 8.20
N THR A 44 -4.84 -3.83 9.19
CA THR A 44 -4.58 -3.28 10.52
C THR A 44 -3.11 -3.45 10.84
N THR A 45 -2.51 -2.47 11.49
CA THR A 45 -1.10 -2.54 11.86
C THR A 45 -0.88 -3.51 13.02
N ASP A 46 0.23 -4.24 12.95
CA ASP A 46 0.69 -5.14 14.01
C ASP A 46 1.32 -4.37 15.20
N ALA A 47 1.85 -5.11 16.18
CA ALA A 47 2.54 -4.53 17.34
C ALA A 47 3.76 -3.66 16.98
N ASN A 48 4.30 -3.80 15.77
CA ASN A 48 5.42 -2.99 15.25
C ASN A 48 4.93 -1.83 14.37
N GLY A 49 3.62 -1.58 14.32
CA GLY A 49 3.03 -0.52 13.50
C GLY A 49 3.03 -0.83 12.00
N GLN A 50 3.14 -2.11 11.62
CA GLN A 50 3.26 -2.51 10.22
C GLN A 50 2.00 -3.22 9.71
N ALA A 51 1.54 -2.83 8.53
CA ALA A 51 0.49 -3.52 7.79
C ALA A 51 1.04 -3.94 6.42
N ALA A 52 1.01 -5.24 6.13
CA ALA A 52 1.52 -5.80 4.87
C ALA A 52 0.36 -6.14 3.93
N PHE A 53 0.52 -5.77 2.66
CA PHE A 53 -0.41 -6.02 1.58
C PHE A 53 0.30 -6.74 0.44
N SER A 54 -0.37 -7.71 -0.16
CA SER A 54 0.14 -8.41 -1.34
C SER A 54 -0.67 -8.00 -2.57
N PHE A 55 0.04 -7.59 -3.62
CA PHE A 55 -0.58 -7.23 -4.89
C PHE A 55 0.06 -8.05 -6.01
N ARG A 56 -0.73 -8.95 -6.62
CA ARG A 56 -0.27 -9.76 -7.73
C ARG A 56 -0.35 -8.97 -9.03
N VAL A 57 0.79 -8.74 -9.68
CA VAL A 57 0.84 -7.90 -10.88
C VAL A 57 0.32 -8.64 -12.10
N ASN A 58 -0.50 -7.94 -12.90
CA ASN A 58 -1.06 -8.46 -14.14
C ASN A 58 -1.01 -7.38 -15.25
N PRO A 59 0.16 -7.20 -15.92
CA PRO A 59 0.33 -6.15 -16.93
C PRO A 59 -0.65 -6.27 -18.10
N ASN A 60 -1.12 -7.48 -18.44
CA ASN A 60 -2.13 -7.68 -19.48
C ASN A 60 -3.49 -7.04 -19.12
N LYS A 61 -3.79 -6.94 -17.82
CA LYS A 61 -5.09 -6.53 -17.29
C LYS A 61 -5.08 -5.10 -16.74
N ASP A 62 -3.92 -4.67 -16.25
CA ASP A 62 -3.71 -3.45 -15.47
C ASP A 62 -2.69 -2.48 -16.14
N GLY A 63 -2.06 -2.92 -17.24
CA GLY A 63 -1.07 -2.17 -18.01
C GLY A 63 0.35 -2.32 -17.45
N SER A 64 1.33 -2.29 -18.34
CA SER A 64 2.74 -2.09 -17.96
C SER A 64 3.00 -0.59 -17.77
N GLY A 65 3.75 -0.23 -16.73
CA GLY A 65 4.03 1.16 -16.37
C GLY A 65 4.12 1.37 -14.86
N THR A 66 3.96 2.61 -14.41
CA THR A 66 4.04 2.99 -13.00
C THR A 66 2.71 2.77 -12.28
N TYR A 67 2.76 2.04 -11.17
CA TYR A 67 1.66 1.82 -10.24
C TYR A 67 1.88 2.74 -9.05
N ASN A 68 0.93 3.62 -8.78
CA ASN A 68 0.96 4.55 -7.65
C ASN A 68 0.24 3.93 -6.48
N VAL A 69 0.85 3.98 -5.30
CA VAL A 69 0.34 3.38 -4.08
C VAL A 69 0.16 4.48 -3.04
N THR A 70 -1.03 4.56 -2.46
CA THR A 70 -1.36 5.46 -1.36
C THR A 70 -1.85 4.62 -0.19
N ALA A 71 -1.25 4.79 0.98
CA ALA A 71 -1.69 4.17 2.22
C ALA A 71 -2.16 5.26 3.17
N THR A 72 -3.42 5.19 3.59
CA THR A 72 -4.01 6.11 4.56
C THR A 72 -4.23 5.37 5.88
N ALA A 73 -3.58 5.82 6.94
CA ALA A 73 -3.73 5.24 8.27
C ALA A 73 -4.69 6.10 9.11
N SER A 74 -5.61 5.44 9.84
CA SER A 74 -6.54 6.07 10.75
C SER A 74 -6.68 5.27 12.05
N LYS A 75 -6.70 5.97 13.17
CA LYS A 75 -6.93 5.38 14.51
C LYS A 75 -7.59 6.43 15.40
N THR A 76 -8.60 6.03 16.17
CA THR A 76 -9.25 6.93 17.13
C THR A 76 -8.23 7.47 18.14
N GLY A 77 -8.23 8.78 18.35
CA GLY A 77 -7.26 9.46 19.22
C GLY A 77 -5.95 9.87 18.52
N TYR A 78 -5.78 9.53 17.24
CA TYR A 78 -4.66 9.96 16.41
C TYR A 78 -5.15 10.78 15.22
N THR A 79 -4.30 11.69 14.74
CA THR A 79 -4.50 12.32 13.43
C THR A 79 -4.25 11.29 12.33
N SER A 80 -5.08 11.28 11.29
CA SER A 80 -4.86 10.39 10.15
C SER A 80 -3.57 10.73 9.42
N GLY A 81 -2.82 9.69 9.04
CA GLY A 81 -1.58 9.80 8.28
C GLY A 81 -1.78 9.32 6.85
N THR A 82 -0.99 9.83 5.91
CA THR A 82 -0.98 9.32 4.53
C THR A 82 0.45 9.19 4.05
N GLY A 83 0.79 8.02 3.51
CA GLY A 83 2.05 7.74 2.85
C GLY A 83 1.81 7.34 1.40
N THR A 84 2.71 7.72 0.50
CA THR A 84 2.66 7.32 -0.90
C THR A 84 3.96 6.66 -1.32
N THR A 85 3.87 5.72 -2.25
CA THR A 85 5.00 5.08 -2.90
C THR A 85 4.61 4.65 -4.30
N SER A 86 5.56 4.20 -5.10
CA SER A 86 5.27 3.68 -6.44
C SER A 86 6.23 2.57 -6.81
N PHE A 87 5.77 1.71 -7.71
CA PHE A 87 6.58 0.68 -8.33
C PHE A 87 6.25 0.56 -9.80
N THR A 88 7.16 0.02 -10.59
CA THR A 88 6.96 -0.18 -12.03
C THR A 88 6.64 -1.64 -12.32
N VAL A 89 5.79 -1.88 -13.32
CA VAL A 89 5.51 -3.20 -13.86
C VAL A 89 5.90 -3.20 -15.33
N GLN A 90 6.66 -4.21 -15.75
CA GLN A 90 7.11 -4.38 -17.14
C GLN A 90 6.44 -5.60 -17.79
#